data_AF-A0A9X1F2C5-F1
#
_entry.id   AF-A0A9X1F2C5-F1
#
_cell.length_a   1.000
_cell.length_b   1.000
_cell.length_c   1.000
_cell.angle_alpha   90.00
_cell.angle_beta   90.00
_cell.angle_gamma   90.00
#
_symmetry.space_group_name_H-M   'P 1'
#
loop_
_entity.id
_entity.type
_entity.pdbx_description
1 polymer ?
#
loop_
_entity_poly.entity_id
_entity_poly.type
_entity_poly.pdbx_seq_one_letter_code
_entity_poly.pdbx_strand_id
1 'polypeptide(L)'
;MAKNKRGIPDLRQRIREIADEENLDELHDIADEMHRNSPIRRAKNQSQTLTPELAKKIRDFAKKHPNMHQRDIAPKFNVNPGRVSQAMNNEV
;
A
#
# COMPACT_ATOMS: atom_id res chain seq x y z
N MET A 1 27.12 -2.77 -20.55
CA MET A 1 26.32 -2.11 -19.49
C MET A 1 26.06 -3.14 -18.40
N ALA A 2 26.59 -2.94 -17.19
CA ALA A 2 26.45 -3.92 -16.11
C ALA A 2 24.97 -4.05 -15.70
N LYS A 3 24.47 -5.28 -15.73
CA LYS A 3 23.08 -5.62 -15.39
C LYS A 3 22.98 -5.66 -13.86
N ASN A 4 22.82 -4.51 -13.21
CA ASN A 4 22.63 -4.46 -11.76
C ASN A 4 21.29 -5.13 -11.42
N LYS A 5 21.35 -6.41 -11.01
CA LYS A 5 20.18 -7.24 -10.68
C LYS A 5 19.73 -7.11 -9.22
N ARG A 6 20.59 -6.59 -8.34
CA ARG A 6 20.36 -6.52 -6.89
C ARG A 6 19.55 -5.27 -6.55
N GLY A 7 18.51 -5.44 -5.74
CA GLY A 7 17.76 -4.33 -5.15
C GLY A 7 18.50 -3.73 -3.96
N ILE A 8 18.05 -2.55 -3.51
CA ILE A 8 18.55 -1.92 -2.28
C ILE A 8 18.47 -2.85 -1.05
N PRO A 9 17.41 -3.67 -0.86
CA PRO A 9 17.39 -4.64 0.25
C PRO A 9 18.52 -5.66 0.17
N ASP A 10 18.79 -6.21 -1.02
CA ASP A 10 19.86 -7.19 -1.23
C ASP A 10 21.24 -6.57 -0.97
N LEU A 11 21.43 -5.32 -1.39
CA LEU A 11 22.67 -4.59 -1.17
C LEU A 11 22.88 -4.26 0.32
N ARG A 12 21.82 -3.85 1.02
CA ARG A 12 21.86 -3.59 2.46
C ARG A 12 22.25 -4.84 3.25
N GLN A 13 21.65 -5.98 2.91
CA GLN A 13 21.99 -7.26 3.53
C GLN A 13 23.47 -7.59 3.29
N ARG A 14 23.94 -7.42 2.05
CA ARG A 14 25.35 -7.67 1.73
C ARG A 14 26.32 -6.75 2.48
N ILE A 15 25.94 -5.49 2.73
CA ILE A 15 26.76 -4.56 3.50
C ILE A 15 26.84 -4.98 4.96
N ARG A 16 25.73 -5.43 5.57
CA ARG A 16 25.75 -5.97 6.94
C ARG A 16 26.61 -7.20 7.07
N GLU A 17 26.55 -8.12 6.11
CA GLU A 17 27.44 -9.29 6.08
C GLU A 17 28.91 -8.89 6.06
N ILE A 18 29.29 -7.89 5.25
CA ILE A 18 30.67 -7.38 5.20
C ILE A 18 31.03 -6.68 6.52
N ALA A 19 30.09 -5.95 7.13
CA ALA A 19 30.28 -5.31 8.41
C ALA A 19 30.58 -6.33 9.52
N ASP A 20 29.83 -7.43 9.57
CA ASP A 20 30.05 -8.54 10.50
C ASP A 20 31.38 -9.26 10.23
N GLU A 21 31.71 -9.54 8.95
CA GLU A 21 32.93 -10.23 8.52
C GLU A 21 34.20 -9.44 8.89
N GLU A 22 34.17 -8.12 8.69
CA GLU A 22 35.33 -7.23 8.89
C GLU A 22 35.29 -6.47 10.23
N ASN A 23 34.25 -6.70 11.04
CA ASN A 23 33.99 -6.04 12.33
C ASN A 23 33.97 -4.50 12.22
N LEU A 24 33.20 -3.99 11.24
CA LEU A 24 33.10 -2.57 10.88
C LEU A 24 31.73 -1.98 11.26
N ASP A 25 31.63 -1.44 12.47
CA ASP A 25 30.41 -0.81 13.00
C ASP A 25 29.85 0.30 12.07
N GLU A 26 30.71 1.10 11.43
CA GLU A 26 30.29 2.16 10.50
C GLU A 26 29.46 1.61 9.32
N LEU A 27 29.73 0.39 8.86
CA LEU A 27 28.96 -0.22 7.78
C LEU A 27 27.58 -0.69 8.25
N HIS A 28 27.42 -1.03 9.53
CA HIS A 28 26.09 -1.28 10.11
C HIS A 28 25.25 0.00 10.10
N ASP A 29 25.83 1.13 10.53
CA ASP A 29 25.16 2.42 10.55
C ASP A 29 24.71 2.83 9.13
N ILE A 30 25.61 2.72 8.15
CA ILE A 30 25.27 3.02 6.74
C ILE A 30 24.15 2.11 6.25
N ALA A 31 24.19 0.80 6.54
CA ALA A 31 23.14 -0.12 6.14
C ALA A 31 21.77 0.27 6.73
N ASP A 32 21.75 0.79 7.95
CA ASP A 32 20.53 1.24 8.62
C ASP A 32 19.98 2.53 8.01
N GLU A 33 20.84 3.44 7.57
CA GLU A 33 20.45 4.68 6.88
C GLU A 33 20.00 4.47 5.43
N MET A 34 20.24 3.30 4.83
CA MET A 34 19.88 2.99 3.43
C MET A 34 18.37 2.82 3.17
N HIS A 35 17.51 3.49 3.93
CA HIS A 35 16.08 3.54 3.68
C HIS A 35 15.68 4.81 2.91
N ARG A 36 14.52 4.77 2.26
CA ARG A 36 13.95 5.97 1.64
C ARG A 36 13.52 6.92 2.76
N ASN A 37 13.83 8.21 2.63
CA ASN A 37 13.27 9.22 3.52
C ASN A 37 11.74 9.18 3.47
N SER A 38 11.12 9.18 4.64
CA SER A 38 9.67 9.28 4.73
C SER A 38 9.21 10.60 4.11
N PRO A 39 8.07 10.62 3.41
CA PRO A 39 7.55 11.85 2.84
C PRO A 39 7.30 12.88 3.95
N ILE A 40 7.77 14.12 3.77
CA ILE A 40 7.65 15.22 4.74
C ILE A 40 6.17 15.46 5.10
N ARG A 41 5.26 15.25 4.15
CA ARG A 41 3.82 15.38 4.34
C ARG A 41 3.11 14.13 3.84
N ARG A 42 2.27 13.56 4.69
CA ARG A 42 1.32 12.51 4.32
C ARG A 42 -0.08 13.08 4.47
N ALA A 43 -0.87 13.07 3.39
CA ALA A 43 -2.26 13.49 3.45
C ALA A 43 -3.04 12.54 4.38
N LYS A 44 -4.01 13.07 5.13
CA LYS A 44 -4.92 12.23 5.91
C LYS A 44 -5.76 11.38 4.96
N ASN A 45 -6.04 10.13 5.35
CA ASN A 45 -6.97 9.28 4.60
C ASN A 45 -8.36 9.95 4.60
N GLN A 46 -8.91 10.20 3.41
CA GLN A 46 -10.23 10.84 3.25
C GLN A 46 -11.37 9.84 3.02
N SER A 47 -11.05 8.68 2.42
CA SER A 47 -12.04 7.63 2.17
C SER A 47 -12.43 6.91 3.46
N GLN A 48 -13.72 6.60 3.62
CA GLN A 48 -14.18 5.72 4.69
C GLN A 48 -13.55 4.33 4.55
N THR A 49 -13.26 3.71 5.70
CA THR A 49 -12.88 2.29 5.78
C THR A 49 -14.06 1.44 5.31
N LEU A 50 -13.79 0.47 4.44
CA LEU A 50 -14.82 -0.47 4.01
C LEU A 50 -15.12 -1.46 5.14
N THR A 51 -16.21 -1.25 5.86
CA THR A 51 -16.70 -2.19 6.88
C THR A 51 -17.68 -3.20 6.27
N PRO A 52 -17.89 -4.38 6.88
CA PRO A 52 -18.89 -5.35 6.41
C PRO A 52 -20.30 -4.76 6.26
N GLU A 53 -20.68 -3.86 7.18
CA GLU A 53 -21.94 -3.14 7.15
C GLU A 53 -22.03 -2.17 5.96
N LEU A 54 -20.96 -1.40 5.72
CA LEU A 54 -20.89 -0.48 4.59
C LEU A 54 -20.91 -1.24 3.26
N ALA A 55 -20.20 -2.36 3.17
CA ALA A 55 -20.22 -3.23 2.02
C ALA A 55 -21.60 -3.83 1.73
N LYS A 56 -22.36 -4.20 2.77
CA LYS A 56 -23.76 -4.61 2.62
C LYS A 56 -24.60 -3.48 2.03
N LYS A 57 -24.48 -2.25 2.56
CA LYS A 57 -25.18 -1.07 2.03
C LYS A 57 -24.83 -0.79 0.56
N ILE A 58 -23.55 -0.90 0.20
CA ILE A 58 -23.08 -0.74 -1.19
C ILE A 58 -23.71 -1.79 -2.11
N ARG A 59 -23.70 -3.07 -1.71
CA ARG A 59 -24.32 -4.16 -2.49
C ARG A 59 -25.83 -3.95 -2.65
N ASP A 60 -26.52 -3.59 -1.60
CA ASP A 60 -27.97 -3.33 -1.64
C ASP A 60 -28.29 -2.13 -2.53
N PHE A 61 -27.44 -1.12 -2.53
CA PHE A 61 -27.55 0.04 -3.42
C PHE A 61 -27.30 -0.33 -4.89
N ALA A 62 -26.25 -1.09 -5.17
CA ALA A 62 -25.93 -1.55 -6.53
C ALA A 62 -27.04 -2.44 -7.11
N LYS A 63 -27.66 -3.30 -6.29
CA LYS A 63 -28.83 -4.10 -6.69
C LYS A 63 -30.02 -3.25 -7.11
N LYS A 64 -30.24 -2.09 -6.48
CA LYS A 64 -31.31 -1.14 -6.83
C LYS A 64 -30.98 -0.30 -8.07
N HIS A 65 -29.70 -0.21 -8.44
CA HIS A 65 -29.21 0.58 -9.55
C HIS A 65 -28.24 -0.23 -10.43
N PRO A 66 -28.72 -1.29 -11.11
CA PRO A 66 -27.85 -2.27 -11.79
C PRO A 66 -27.00 -1.68 -12.93
N ASN A 67 -27.44 -0.57 -13.52
CA ASN A 67 -26.72 0.09 -14.62
C ASN A 67 -25.80 1.23 -14.15
N MET A 68 -25.73 1.50 -12.84
CA MET A 68 -24.88 2.57 -12.31
C MET A 68 -23.43 2.10 -12.24
N HIS A 69 -22.52 2.90 -12.79
CA HIS A 69 -21.12 2.57 -12.79
C HIS A 69 -20.53 2.66 -11.37
N GLN A 70 -19.57 1.79 -11.02
CA GLN A 70 -18.95 1.78 -9.68
C GLN A 70 -18.33 3.14 -9.30
N ARG A 71 -17.82 3.86 -10.31
CA ARG A 71 -17.29 5.23 -10.17
C ARG A 71 -18.34 6.22 -9.66
N ASP A 72 -19.61 6.01 -10.00
CA ASP A 72 -20.73 6.88 -9.60
C ASP A 72 -21.33 6.45 -8.26
N ILE A 73 -21.17 5.18 -7.88
CA ILE A 73 -21.55 4.64 -6.57
C ILE A 73 -20.57 5.10 -5.48
N ALA A 74 -19.27 5.07 -5.77
CA ALA A 74 -18.17 5.43 -4.87
C ALA A 74 -18.37 6.75 -4.09
N PRO A 75 -18.68 7.90 -4.72
CA PRO A 75 -18.87 9.17 -4.01
C PRO A 75 -20.08 9.15 -3.05
N LYS A 76 -21.12 8.35 -3.32
CA LYS A 76 -22.30 8.26 -2.45
C LYS A 76 -22.00 7.63 -1.08
N PHE A 77 -20.94 6.82 -1.01
CA PHE A 77 -20.51 6.14 0.20
C PHE A 77 -19.18 6.69 0.74
N ASN A 78 -18.65 7.76 0.15
CA ASN A 78 -17.33 8.33 0.45
C ASN A 78 -16.21 7.27 0.47
N VAL A 79 -16.21 6.39 -0.55
CA VAL A 79 -15.19 5.36 -0.74
C VAL A 79 -14.54 5.49 -2.12
N ASN A 80 -13.40 4.83 -2.32
CA ASN A 80 -12.80 4.73 -3.65
C ASN A 80 -13.52 3.67 -4.50
N PRO A 81 -13.55 3.79 -5.84
CA PRO A 81 -14.19 2.79 -6.72
C PRO A 81 -13.70 1.35 -6.52
N GLY A 82 -12.40 1.17 -6.24
CA GLY A 82 -11.86 -0.15 -5.91
C GLY A 82 -12.49 -0.78 -4.65
N ARG A 83 -12.93 0.02 -3.67
CA ARG A 83 -13.66 -0.45 -2.49
C ARG A 83 -15.08 -0.88 -2.81
N VAL A 84 -15.71 -0.25 -3.82
CA VAL A 84 -17.00 -0.70 -4.34
C VAL A 84 -16.84 -2.08 -4.98
N SER A 85 -15.78 -2.29 -5.77
CA SER A 85 -15.47 -3.61 -6.34
C SER A 85 -15.27 -4.68 -5.26
N GLN A 86 -14.47 -4.39 -4.23
CA GLN A 86 -14.28 -5.29 -3.08
C GLN A 86 -15.60 -5.63 -2.38
N ALA A 87 -16.46 -4.63 -2.17
CA ALA A 87 -17.79 -4.83 -1.58
C ALA A 87 -18.66 -5.76 -2.43
N MET A 88 -18.63 -5.61 -3.75
CA MET A 88 -19.40 -6.46 -4.67
C MET A 88 -18.87 -7.90 -4.72
N ASN A 89 -17.56 -8.09 -4.55
CA ASN A 89 -16.88 -9.40 -4.54
C ASN A 89 -16.88 -10.10 -3.17
N ASN A 90 -17.44 -9.48 -2.12
CA ASN A 90 -17.39 -9.96 -0.72
C ASN A 90 -15.98 -10.06 -0.13
N GLU A 91 -15.06 -9.18 -0.53
CA GLU A 91 -13.66 -9.13 -0.07
C GLU A 91 -13.46 -8.10 1.06
N VAL A 92 -14.27 -8.19 2.12
CA VAL A 92 -14.35 -7.18 3.21
C VAL A 92 -13.73 -7.70 4.49
#